data_AF-A0A1I6FZ95-F1
#
_entry.id   AF-A0A1I6FZ95-F1
#
_cell.length_a   1.000
_cell.length_b   1.000
_cell.length_c   1.000
_cell.angle_alpha   90.00
_cell.angle_beta   90.00
_cell.angle_gamma   90.00
#
_symmetry.space_group_name_H-M   'P 1'
#
loop_
_entity.id
_entity.type
_entity.pdbx_description
1 polymer ?
#
loop_
_entity_poly.entity_id
_entity_poly.type
_entity_poly.pdbx_seq_one_letter_code
_entity_poly.pdbx_strand_id
1 'polypeptide(L)' 'MAETPSLALRYIVCDACETVFAQPDETDEPAACGRCGARRVRELRSVRGPDAYFSP' A
#
# COMPACT_ATOMS: atom_id res chain seq x y z
N MET A 1 -21.35 -17.75 8.08
CA MET A 1 -21.33 -16.42 7.45
C MET A 1 -19.90 -16.23 6.97
N ALA A 2 -19.67 -16.17 5.66
CA ALA A 2 -18.34 -15.91 5.12
C ALA A 2 -18.08 -14.41 5.24
N GLU A 3 -17.09 -14.03 6.03
CA GLU A 3 -16.63 -12.66 6.14
C GLU A 3 -16.24 -12.21 4.73
N THR A 4 -16.93 -11.21 4.18
CA THR A 4 -16.57 -10.68 2.88
C THR A 4 -15.24 -9.97 3.10
N PRO A 5 -14.12 -10.41 2.50
CA PRO A 5 -12.85 -9.75 2.70
C PRO A 5 -13.04 -8.30 2.29
N SER A 6 -12.85 -7.40 3.24
CA SER A 6 -12.89 -5.96 2.99
C SER A 6 -11.79 -5.67 1.98
N LEU A 7 -12.17 -5.42 0.72
CA LEU A 7 -11.33 -5.00 -0.41
C LEU A 7 -10.69 -3.61 -0.19
N ALA A 8 -10.42 -3.24 1.06
CA ALA A 8 -9.63 -2.07 1.38
C ALA A 8 -8.20 -2.34 0.91
N LEU A 9 -7.78 -1.58 -0.10
CA LEU A 9 -6.41 -1.57 -0.57
C LEU A 9 -5.64 -0.49 0.16
N ARG A 10 -4.44 -0.84 0.62
CA ARG A 10 -3.42 0.11 1.07
C ARG A 10 -2.32 0.23 0.03
N TYR A 11 -1.83 1.46 -0.14
CA TYR A 11 -0.73 1.76 -1.05
C TYR A 11 0.56 1.87 -0.25
N ILE A 12 1.60 1.21 -0.71
CA ILE A 12 2.89 1.13 -0.04
C ILE A 12 3.96 1.56 -1.05
N VAL A 13 4.91 2.37 -0.61
CA VAL A 13 6.06 2.80 -1.40
C VAL A 13 7.35 2.26 -0.80
N CYS A 14 8.23 1.74 -1.66
CA CYS A 14 9.58 1.38 -1.27
C CYS A 14 10.48 2.61 -1.29
N ASP A 15 11.21 2.86 -0.22
CA ASP A 15 12.12 4.01 -0.14
C ASP A 15 13.43 3.79 -0.93
N ALA A 16 13.76 2.53 -1.25
CA ALA A 16 15.01 2.18 -1.95
C ALA A 16 14.90 2.27 -3.48
N CYS A 17 13.73 2.00 -4.05
CA CYS A 17 13.51 1.99 -5.50
C CYS A 17 12.27 2.78 -5.94
N GLU A 18 11.69 3.53 -5.00
CA GLU A 18 10.55 4.45 -5.19
C GLU A 18 9.30 3.78 -5.81
N THR A 19 9.24 2.44 -5.79
CA THR A 19 8.16 1.68 -6.38
C THR A 19 6.94 1.68 -5.46
N VAL A 20 5.79 2.07 -6.02
CA VAL A 20 4.49 2.02 -5.36
C VAL A 20 3.77 0.72 -5.73
N PHE A 21 3.19 0.04 -4.75
CA PHE A 21 2.38 -1.16 -4.94
C PHE A 21 1.18 -1.16 -3.99
N ALA A 22 0.09 -1.82 -4.39
CA ALA A 22 -1.11 -1.97 -3.59
C ALA A 22 -1.17 -3.36 -2.95
N GLN A 23 -1.58 -3.43 -1.68
CA GLN A 23 -1.83 -4.70 -0.98
C GLN A 23 -3.16 -4.66 -0.22
N PRO A 24 -3.77 -5.82 0.05
CA PRO A 24 -4.93 -5.92 0.92
C PRO A 24 -4.62 -5.43 2.35
N ASP A 25 -5.60 -4.77 2.97
CA ASP A 25 -5.51 -4.31 4.36
C ASP A 25 -5.53 -5.46 5.39
N GLU A 26 -5.98 -6.64 4.98
CA GLU A 26 -5.98 -7.86 5.79
C GLU A 26 -4.60 -8.55 5.90
N THR A 27 -3.59 -8.13 5.12
CA THR A 27 -2.23 -8.69 5.18
C THR A 27 -1.39 -8.02 6.27
N ASP A 28 -1.33 -8.64 7.45
CA ASP A 28 -0.79 -8.13 8.73
C ASP A 28 0.38 -7.13 8.61
N GLU A 29 1.42 -7.37 7.81
CA GLU A 29 2.46 -6.36 7.52
C GLU A 29 3.09 -6.54 6.13
N PRO A 30 3.33 -5.46 5.36
CA PRO A 30 4.13 -5.55 4.15
C PRO A 30 5.60 -5.75 4.50
N ALA A 31 6.03 -7.02 4.54
CA ALA A 31 7.37 -7.39 5.00
C ALA A 31 8.52 -6.89 4.10
N ALA A 32 8.28 -6.65 2.80
CA ALA A 32 9.29 -6.18 1.85
C ALA A 32 8.69 -5.63 0.55
N CYS A 33 9.48 -4.87 -0.20
CA CYS A 33 9.17 -4.48 -1.56
C CYS A 33 9.20 -5.70 -2.50
N GLY A 34 8.09 -5.95 -3.22
CA GLY A 34 8.01 -7.04 -4.20
C GLY A 34 8.93 -6.90 -5.42
N ARG A 35 9.58 -5.75 -5.61
CA ARG A 35 10.51 -5.49 -6.74
C ARG A 35 11.98 -5.69 -6.36
N CYS A 36 12.44 -5.06 -5.28
CA CYS A 36 13.86 -5.07 -4.90
C CYS A 36 14.15 -5.84 -3.60
N GLY A 37 13.11 -6.35 -2.91
CA GLY A 37 13.26 -7.08 -1.65
C GLY A 37 13.63 -6.22 -0.45
N ALA A 38 13.73 -4.89 -0.60
CA ALA A 38 14.06 -4.01 0.50
C ALA A 38 12.95 -3.98 1.56
N ARG A 39 13.33 -4.02 2.84
CA ARG A 39 12.41 -3.90 3.99
C ARG A 39 12.05 -2.46 4.36
N ARG A 40 12.72 -1.48 3.77
CA ARG A 40 12.36 -0.05 3.92
C ARG A 40 11.18 0.27 3.02
N VAL A 41 9.99 -0.04 3.51
CA VAL A 41 8.72 0.29 2.86
C VAL A 41 7.89 1.17 3.79
N ARG A 42 7.13 2.11 3.23
CA ARG A 42 6.22 3.00 3.98
C ARG A 42 4.83 3.00 3.36
N GLU A 43 3.82 2.99 4.20
CA GLU A 43 2.42 3.08 3.77
C GLU A 43 2.05 4.52 3.41
N LEU A 44 1.44 4.72 2.25
CA LEU A 44 0.89 5.99 1.80
C LEU A 44 -0.54 6.14 2.33
N ARG A 45 -0.67 6.67 3.55
CA ARG A 45 -1.98 6.99 4.15
C ARG A 45 -2.68 8.19 3.53
N SER A 46 -1.93 9.04 2.82
CA SER A 46 -2.37 10.37 2.38
C SER A 46 -2.80 10.46 0.92
N VAL A 47 -2.96 9.35 0.19
CA VAL A 47 -3.45 9.37 -1.22
C VAL A 47 -4.90 9.85 -1.33
N ARG A 48 -5.58 10.11 -0.21
CA ARG A 48 -6.94 10.70 -0.13
C ARG A 48 -6.92 12.16 0.35
N GLY A 49 -5.83 12.89 0.16
CA GLY A 49 -5.72 14.31 0.47
C GLY A 49 -6.04 15.22 -0.73
N PRO A 50 -6.28 16.52 -0.53
CA PRO A 50 -6.55 17.50 -1.59
C PRO A 50 -5.41 17.64 -2.64
N ASP A 51 -4.22 17.12 -2.34
CA ASP A 51 -3.06 17.03 -3.24
C ASP A 51 -2.96 15.70 -4.02
N ALA A 52 -3.96 14.83 -3.92
CA ALA A 52 -3.99 13.60 -4.72
C ALA A 52 -4.38 13.93 -6.17
N TYR A 53 -3.50 13.58 -7.11
CA TYR A 53 -3.74 13.69 -8.57
C TYR A 53 -4.96 12.87 -9.07
N PHE A 54 -5.52 12.02 -8.22
CA PHE A 54 -6.78 11.32 -8.44
C PHE A 54 -7.87 12.02 -7.60
N SER A 55 -8.51 13.04 -8.18
CA SER A 55 -9.85 13.45 -7.72
C SER A 55 -10.88 12.39 -8.14
N PRO A 56 -11.92 12.17 -7.32
CA PRO A 56 -12.96 11.17 -7.59
C PRO A 56 -13.70 11.40 -8.92
#